data_AF-A0AAX2TLM3-F1
#
_entry.id   AF-A0AAX2TLM3-F1
#
_cell.length_a   1.000
_cell.length_b   1.000
_cell.length_c   1.000
_cell.angle_alpha   90.00
_cell.angle_beta   90.00
_cell.angle_gamma   90.00
#
_symmetry.space_group_name_H-M   'P 1'
#
loop_
_entity.id
_entity.type
_entity.pdbx_description
1 polymer ?
#
loop_
_entity_poly.entity_id
_entity_poly.type
_entity_poly.pdbx_seq_one_letter_code
_entity_poly.pdbx_strand_id
1 'polypeptide(L)' 'MTARLSHLARLESEAIHILREAVAEARKPVMLFSAGKDSTVLAYLALRAFFPGRPPFPLLHIDSTWEF' A
#
# COMPACT_ATOMS: atom_id res chain seq x y z
N MET A 1 29.43 -1.18 -7.45
CA MET A 1 28.49 -1.72 -8.46
C MET A 1 27.12 -1.82 -7.81
N THR A 2 26.13 -1.07 -8.29
CA THR A 2 24.73 -1.29 -7.91
C THR A 2 24.27 -2.60 -8.52
N ALA A 3 23.95 -3.59 -7.69
CA ALA A 3 23.35 -4.84 -8.17
C ALA A 3 22.02 -4.51 -8.88
N ARG A 4 21.75 -5.19 -10.01
CA ARG A 4 20.48 -5.04 -10.72
C ARG A 4 19.36 -5.50 -9.79
N LEU A 5 18.37 -4.63 -9.57
CA LEU A 5 17.20 -4.99 -8.77
C LEU A 5 16.50 -6.22 -9.38
N SER A 6 16.03 -7.12 -8.50
CA SER A 6 15.11 -8.17 -8.94
C SER A 6 13.82 -7.54 -9.46
N HIS A 7 13.06 -8.31 -10.24
CA HIS A 7 11.77 -7.85 -10.74
C HIS A 7 10.83 -7.39 -9.61
N LEU A 8 10.75 -8.18 -8.52
CA LEU A 8 9.91 -7.84 -7.36
C LEU A 8 10.44 -6.64 -6.58
N ALA A 9 11.76 -6.49 -6.43
CA ALA A 9 12.32 -5.32 -5.75
C ALA A 9 12.04 -4.02 -6.53
N ARG A 10 12.04 -4.10 -7.87
CA ARG A 10 11.66 -2.96 -8.72
C ARG A 10 10.19 -2.59 -8.51
N LEU A 11 9.28 -3.58 -8.51
CA LEU A 11 7.85 -3.35 -8.30
C LEU A 11 7.54 -2.84 -6.88
N GLU A 12 8.21 -3.37 -5.85
CA GLU A 12 8.05 -2.89 -4.47
C GLU A 12 8.46 -1.42 -4.36
N SER A 13 9.61 -1.04 -4.95
CA SER A 13 10.08 0.34 -4.96
C SER A 13 9.11 1.29 -5.67
N GLU A 14 8.60 0.88 -6.84
CA GLU A 14 7.62 1.64 -7.62
C GLU A 14 6.30 1.84 -6.86
N ALA A 15 5.78 0.78 -6.22
CA ALA A 15 4.57 0.86 -5.42
C ALA A 15 4.73 1.74 -4.17
N ILE A 16 5.87 1.65 -3.48
CA ILE A 16 6.17 2.52 -2.33
C ILE A 16 6.21 3.99 -2.75
N HIS A 17 6.82 4.29 -3.90
CA HIS A 17 6.85 5.64 -4.44
C HIS A 17 5.43 6.17 -4.69
N ILE A 18 4.59 5.40 -5.39
CA ILE A 18 3.20 5.77 -5.66
C ILE A 18 2.40 6.00 -4.36
N LEU A 19 2.55 5.13 -3.36
CA LEU A 19 1.86 5.28 -2.08
C LEU A 19 2.24 6.58 -1.34
N ARG A 20 3.52 6.97 -1.39
CA ARG A 20 3.99 8.20 -0.76
C ARG A 20 3.48 9.45 -1.47
N GLU A 21 3.54 9.47 -2.80
CA GLU A 21 3.01 10.58 -3.60
C GLU A 21 1.50 10.74 -3.41
N ALA A 22 0.75 9.64 -3.45
CA ALA A 22 -0.70 9.67 -3.24
C ALA A 22 -1.07 10.25 -1.87
N VAL A 23 -0.30 9.93 -0.82
CA VAL A 23 -0.50 10.51 0.52
C VAL A 23 -0.09 11.98 0.56
N ALA A 24 0.97 12.38 -0.14
CA ALA A 24 1.43 13.76 -0.17
C ALA A 24 0.42 14.69 -0.85
N GLU A 25 -0.28 14.21 -1.88
CA GLU A 25 -1.23 15.02 -2.65
C GLU A 25 -2.68 14.95 -2.13
N ALA A 26 -3.06 13.88 -1.43
CA ALA A 26 -4.43 13.71 -0.95
C ALA A 26 -4.70 14.43 0.38
N ARG A 27 -5.82 15.16 0.47
CA ARG A 27 -6.25 15.80 1.74
C ARG A 27 -6.70 14.82 2.83
N LYS A 28 -7.38 13.73 2.44
CA LYS A 28 -7.94 12.71 3.33
C LYS A 28 -7.84 11.33 2.67
N PRO A 29 -6.62 10.80 2.52
CA PRO A 29 -6.43 9.51 1.86
C PRO A 29 -7.08 8.38 2.66
N VAL A 30 -7.50 7.34 1.96
CA VAL A 30 -7.99 6.08 2.51
C VAL A 30 -7.51 4.95 1.61
N MET A 31 -7.14 3.81 2.19
CA MET A 31 -6.84 2.61 1.42
C MET A 31 -8.05 1.67 1.44
N LEU A 32 -8.59 1.37 0.27
CA LEU A 32 -9.64 0.36 0.13
C LEU A 32 -9.07 -1.03 0.45
N PHE A 33 -9.71 -1.73 1.36
CA PHE A 33 -9.26 -3.01 1.89
C PHE A 33 -10.37 -4.06 1.82
N SER A 34 -10.15 -5.09 1.02
CA SER A 34 -11.12 -6.16 0.75
C SER A 34 -10.78 -7.49 1.41
N ALA A 35 -9.74 -7.54 2.27
CA ALA A 35 -9.17 -8.78 2.81
C ALA A 35 -8.72 -9.83 1.76
N GLY A 36 -8.73 -9.50 0.47
CA GLY A 36 -8.22 -10.34 -0.60
C GLY A 36 -6.70 -10.26 -0.76
N LYS A 37 -6.15 -11.07 -1.67
CA LYS A 37 -4.70 -11.15 -1.92
C LYS A 37 -4.07 -9.78 -2.27
N ASP A 38 -4.72 -9.00 -3.12
CA ASP A 38 -4.14 -7.77 -3.66
C ASP A 38 -4.16 -6.64 -2.63
N SER A 39 -5.29 -6.48 -1.93
CA SER A 39 -5.41 -5.49 -0.85
C SER A 39 -4.53 -5.84 0.35
N THR A 40 -4.26 -7.12 0.60
CA THR A 40 -3.28 -7.57 1.60
C THR A 40 -1.85 -7.20 1.21
N VAL A 41 -1.47 -7.41 -0.06
CA VAL A 41 -0.15 -6.98 -0.56
C VAL A 41 -0.01 -5.46 -0.49
N LEU A 42 -1.04 -4.70 -0.87
CA LEU A 42 -1.03 -3.24 -0.75
C LEU A 42 -0.91 -2.77 0.71
N ALA A 43 -1.61 -3.41 1.65
CA ALA A 43 -1.48 -3.10 3.07
C ALA A 43 -0.06 -3.35 3.59
N TYR A 44 0.58 -4.45 3.18
CA TYR A 44 1.99 -4.70 3.49
C TYR A 44 2.91 -3.64 2.88
N LEU A 45 2.71 -3.27 1.61
CA LEU A 45 3.47 -2.23 0.93
C LEU A 45 3.29 -0.86 1.59
N ALA A 46 2.10 -0.54 2.12
CA ALA A 46 1.87 0.66 2.91
C ALA A 46 2.70 0.64 4.21
N LEU A 47 2.73 -0.46 4.94
CA LEU A 47 3.60 -0.59 6.12
C LEU A 47 5.07 -0.35 5.77
N ARG A 48 5.52 -0.90 4.62
CA ARG A 48 6.89 -0.68 4.11
C ARG A 48 7.15 0.76 3.69
N ALA A 49 6.17 1.41 3.06
CA ALA A 49 6.28 2.78 2.59
C ALA A 49 6.42 3.79 3.73
N PHE A 50 5.81 3.54 4.90
CA PHE A 50 5.77 4.48 6.01
C PHE A 50 6.58 4.05 7.25
N PHE A 51 7.29 2.92 7.20
CA PHE A 51 8.21 2.50 8.26
C PHE A 51 9.26 3.59 8.58
N PRO A 52 9.59 3.86 9.85
CA PRO A 52 9.14 3.17 11.08
C PRO A 52 7.78 3.65 11.63
N GLY A 53 7.15 4.63 10.99
CA GLY A 53 5.82 5.10 11.34
C GLY A 53 4.70 4.16 10.85
N ARG A 54 3.46 4.51 11.21
CA ARG A 54 2.26 3.88 10.67
C ARG A 54 1.80 4.63 9.41
N PRO A 55 1.16 3.97 8.43
CA PRO A 55 0.55 4.66 7.29
C PRO A 55 -0.42 5.77 7.78
N PRO A 56 -0.33 7.00 7.26
CA PRO A 56 -1.11 8.14 7.74
C PRO A 56 -2.51 8.20 7.13
N PHE A 57 -3.15 7.03 6.94
CA PHE A 57 -4.50 6.89 6.42
C PHE A 57 -5.18 5.66 7.02
N PRO A 58 -6.52 5.69 7.16
CA PRO A 58 -7.27 4.51 7.56
C PRO A 58 -7.40 3.49 6.42
N LEU A 59 -7.69 2.25 6.78
CA LEU A 59 -8.24 1.26 5.86
C LEU A 59 -9.77 1.42 5.82
N LEU A 60 -10.36 1.25 4.64
CA LEU A 60 -11.81 1.20 4.45
C LEU A 60 -12.21 -0.11 3.80
N HIS A 61 -13.02 -0.87 4.52
CA HIS A 61 -13.69 -2.05 4.02
C HIS A 61 -15.15 -1.70 3.73
N ILE A 62 -15.66 -2.15 2.57
CA ILE A 62 -17.06 -2.00 2.19
C ILE A 62 -17.71 -3.36 2.40
N ASP A 63 -18.52 -3.46 3.45
CA ASP A 63 -19.27 -4.67 3.76
C ASP A 63 -20.48 -4.77 2.83
N SER A 64 -20.45 -5.78 1.98
CA SER A 64 -21.54 -6.10 1.05
C SER A 64 -22.66 -6.95 1.66
N THR A 65 -22.53 -7.35 2.92
CA THR A 65 -23.35 -8.35 3.63
C THR A 65 -23.33 -9.76 3.02
N TRP A 66 -22.41 -10.02 2.09
CA TRP A 66 -22.28 -11.28 1.33
C TRP A 66 -20.79 -11.67 1.21
N GLU A 67 -20.13 -11.82 2.35
CA GLU A 67 -18.70 -12.09 2.46
C GLU A 67 -18.43 -13.39 3.23
N PHE A 68 -17.22 -13.93 3.09
CA PHE A 68 -16.82 -15.23 3.63
C PHE A 68 -16.27 -15.15 5.05
#